data_AF-A0A430HW41-F1
#
_entry.id   AF-A0A430HW41-F1
#
_cell.length_a   1.000
_cell.length_b   1.000
_cell.length_c   1.000
_cell.angle_alpha   90.00
_cell.angle_beta   90.00
_cell.angle_gamma   90.00
#
_symmetry.space_group_name_H-M   'P 1'
#
loop_
_entity.id
_entity.type
_entity.pdbx_description
1 polymer ?
#
loop_
_entity_poly.entity_id
_entity_poly.type
_entity_poly.pdbx_seq_one_letter_code
_entity_poly.pdbx_strand_id
1 'polypeptide(L)'
;MDDLLLDELGRSLVRLETLGPLLDDLVFPRQVATGENAGVAPNAPSSRPPVSVPMVDLKTDAQQVVCGWAGCLVDDARDQVGQAPEDRSLAVQAAWLREHLSVLEVMPWADLAAEEVIAHVRLISDVVDPPAARDAPEPLTVGTVREIVSWGRLLGARVSERSVRRWCQDGDIPCELAPDGSMLVLLEDVLVRARKTSGDQQYPPFGRVS
;
A
#
# COMPACT_ATOMS: atom_id res chain seq x y z
N MET A 1 -16.07 9.55 28.36
CA MET A 1 -15.49 10.09 27.13
C MET A 1 -15.70 11.57 27.01
N ASP A 2 -14.70 12.33 26.57
CA ASP A 2 -14.86 13.75 26.25
C ASP A 2 -15.37 13.95 24.81
N ASP A 3 -15.86 15.16 24.52
CA ASP A 3 -16.48 15.47 23.22
C ASP A 3 -15.51 15.32 22.03
N LEU A 4 -14.21 15.55 22.25
CA LEU A 4 -13.19 15.45 21.20
C LEU A 4 -12.96 13.99 20.80
N LEU A 5 -12.81 13.11 21.78
CA LEU A 5 -12.64 11.69 21.57
C LEU A 5 -13.91 11.05 20.99
N LEU A 6 -15.10 11.50 21.42
CA LEU A 6 -16.37 11.08 20.86
C LEU A 6 -16.50 11.44 19.37
N ASP A 7 -16.17 12.68 18.99
CA ASP A 7 -16.17 13.12 17.59
C ASP A 7 -15.15 12.34 16.75
N GLU A 8 -13.94 12.10 17.30
CA GLU A 8 -12.92 11.33 16.61
C GLU A 8 -13.33 9.87 16.42
N LEU A 9 -13.93 9.24 17.43
CA LEU A 9 -14.48 7.89 17.32
C LEU A 9 -15.59 7.84 16.27
N GLY A 10 -16.52 8.79 16.30
CA GLY A 10 -17.60 8.87 15.31
C GLY A 10 -17.07 8.96 13.87
N ARG A 11 -16.10 9.85 13.63
CA ARG A 11 -15.44 9.96 12.31
C ARG A 11 -14.68 8.69 11.93
N SER A 12 -14.03 8.04 12.89
CA SER A 12 -13.27 6.81 12.67
C SER A 12 -14.18 5.64 12.29
N LEU A 13 -15.34 5.51 12.94
CA LEU A 13 -16.34 4.48 12.60
C LEU A 13 -16.91 4.70 11.19
N VAL A 14 -17.27 5.93 10.81
CA VAL A 14 -17.68 6.26 9.42
C VAL A 14 -16.59 5.90 8.43
N ARG A 15 -15.33 6.19 8.76
CA ARG A 15 -14.20 5.83 7.91
C ARG A 15 -14.06 4.32 7.77
N LEU A 16 -14.22 3.58 8.87
CA LEU A 16 -14.14 2.11 8.87
C LEU A 16 -15.22 1.45 8.03
N GLU A 17 -16.43 2.02 7.97
CA GLU A 17 -17.50 1.59 7.04
C GLU A 17 -17.02 1.59 5.58
N THR A 18 -16.17 2.54 5.21
CA THR A 18 -15.61 2.66 3.85
C THR A 18 -14.35 1.81 3.66
N LEU A 19 -13.49 1.74 4.67
CA LEU A 19 -12.21 1.02 4.59
C LEU A 19 -12.37 -0.51 4.64
N GLY A 20 -13.38 -1.02 5.35
CA GLY A 20 -13.60 -2.46 5.51
C GLY A 20 -13.65 -3.22 4.17
N PRO A 21 -14.51 -2.83 3.21
CA PRO A 21 -14.56 -3.45 1.89
C PRO A 21 -13.24 -3.32 1.09
N LEU A 22 -12.52 -2.22 1.24
CA LEU A 22 -11.24 -2.01 0.53
C LEU A 22 -10.12 -2.88 1.10
N LEU A 23 -10.11 -3.11 2.42
CA LEU A 23 -9.21 -4.07 3.05
C LEU A 23 -9.49 -5.50 2.55
N ASP A 24 -10.76 -5.84 2.33
CA ASP A 24 -11.14 -7.15 1.77
C ASP A 24 -10.58 -7.35 0.36
N ASP A 25 -10.54 -6.30 -0.46
CA ASP A 25 -9.90 -6.34 -1.77
C ASP A 25 -8.38 -6.57 -1.68
N LEU A 26 -7.71 -6.08 -0.64
CA LEU A 26 -6.27 -6.26 -0.41
C LEU A 26 -5.90 -7.65 0.10
N VAL A 27 -6.84 -8.34 0.76
CA VAL A 27 -6.67 -9.74 1.17
C VAL A 27 -6.42 -10.64 -0.04
N PHE A 28 -7.07 -10.34 -1.18
CA PHE A 28 -6.92 -11.08 -2.44
C PHE A 28 -6.23 -10.23 -3.50
N PRO A 29 -4.88 -10.16 -3.52
CA PRO A 29 -4.16 -9.36 -4.50
C PRO A 29 -4.53 -9.80 -5.91
N ARG A 30 -5.19 -8.92 -6.69
CA ARG A 30 -5.57 -9.19 -8.07
C ARG A 30 -4.33 -9.62 -8.86
N GLN A 31 -4.31 -10.86 -9.32
CA GLN A 31 -3.28 -11.33 -10.25
C GLN A 31 -3.39 -10.50 -11.53
N VAL A 32 -2.35 -9.74 -11.86
CA VAL A 32 -2.23 -9.13 -13.20
C VAL A 32 -2.20 -10.31 -14.18
N ALA A 33 -3.15 -10.34 -15.12
CA ALA A 33 -3.21 -11.39 -16.12
C ALA A 33 -1.87 -11.49 -16.85
N THR A 34 -1.19 -12.62 -16.69
CA THR A 34 0.12 -12.91 -17.26
C THR A 34 -0.01 -12.97 -18.79
N GLY A 35 0.16 -11.84 -19.46
CA GLY A 35 0.10 -11.71 -20.92
C GLY A 35 1.42 -11.32 -21.60
N GLU A 36 2.54 -11.21 -20.87
CA GLU A 36 3.80 -10.65 -21.40
C GLU A 36 5.03 -11.58 -21.28
N ASN A 37 4.83 -12.89 -21.10
CA ASN A 37 5.93 -13.87 -21.14
C ASN A 37 5.81 -14.80 -22.36
N ALA A 38 5.85 -14.23 -23.56
CA ALA A 38 6.19 -15.01 -24.74
C ALA A 38 7.71 -15.24 -24.76
N GLY A 39 8.17 -16.39 -24.23
CA GLY A 39 9.47 -16.95 -24.60
C GLY A 39 10.50 -17.23 -23.50
N VAL A 40 10.19 -17.04 -22.21
CA VAL A 40 11.08 -17.48 -21.12
C VAL A 40 10.56 -18.80 -20.55
N ALA A 41 11.41 -19.84 -20.59
CA ALA A 41 11.10 -21.14 -19.98
C ALA A 41 10.68 -20.92 -18.51
N PRO A 42 9.57 -21.53 -18.04
CA PRO A 42 9.04 -21.26 -16.72
C PRO A 42 10.03 -21.75 -15.66
N ASN A 43 10.69 -20.82 -14.98
CA ASN A 43 11.29 -21.13 -13.69
C ASN A 43 10.15 -21.57 -12.76
N ALA A 44 10.41 -22.66 -12.04
CA ALA A 44 9.47 -23.45 -11.23
C ALA A 44 8.39 -22.62 -10.51
N PRO A 45 7.17 -23.17 -10.37
CA PRO A 45 6.04 -22.46 -9.76
C PRO A 45 6.34 -22.22 -8.28
N SER A 46 6.86 -21.05 -7.92
CA SER A 46 6.72 -20.57 -6.56
C SER A 46 5.28 -20.08 -6.43
N SER A 47 4.44 -20.89 -5.80
CA SER A 47 3.09 -20.49 -5.41
C SER A 47 3.21 -19.28 -4.50
N ARG A 48 3.09 -18.07 -5.05
CA ARG A 48 2.72 -16.92 -4.21
C ARG A 48 1.36 -17.28 -3.61
N PRO A 49 1.21 -17.21 -2.27
CA PRO A 49 -0.06 -17.52 -1.65
C PRO A 49 -1.15 -16.65 -2.30
N PRO A 50 -2.34 -17.21 -2.55
CA PRO A 50 -3.44 -16.48 -3.19
C PRO A 50 -3.99 -15.33 -2.32
N VAL A 51 -3.45 -15.20 -1.10
CA VAL A 51 -3.92 -14.31 -0.05
C VAL A 51 -2.73 -13.61 0.61
N SER A 52 -2.89 -12.33 0.93
CA SER A 52 -1.91 -11.56 1.68
C SER A 52 -2.07 -11.82 3.18
N VAL A 53 -1.20 -12.65 3.77
CA VAL A 53 -1.24 -13.01 5.20
C VAL A 53 -1.26 -11.78 6.12
N PRO A 54 -0.39 -10.76 5.94
CA PRO A 54 -0.44 -9.56 6.79
C PRO A 54 -1.77 -8.80 6.72
N MET A 55 -2.47 -8.83 5.58
CA MET A 55 -3.78 -8.18 5.44
C MET A 55 -4.88 -8.97 6.13
N VAL A 56 -4.78 -10.30 6.11
CA VAL A 56 -5.67 -11.18 6.88
C VAL A 56 -5.48 -10.96 8.37
N ASP A 57 -4.24 -10.87 8.84
CA ASP A 57 -3.93 -10.66 10.25
C ASP A 57 -4.49 -9.29 10.69
N LEU A 58 -4.19 -8.21 9.96
CA LEU A 58 -4.72 -6.88 10.23
C LEU A 58 -6.26 -6.84 10.26
N LYS A 59 -6.90 -7.51 9.28
CA LYS A 59 -8.37 -7.61 9.25
C LYS A 59 -8.90 -8.36 10.46
N THR A 60 -8.28 -9.48 10.82
CA THR A 60 -8.71 -10.33 11.93
C THR A 60 -8.61 -9.58 13.26
N ASP A 61 -7.49 -8.89 13.48
CA ASP A 61 -7.26 -8.08 14.69
C ASP A 61 -8.28 -6.95 14.79
N ALA A 62 -8.50 -6.21 13.71
CA ALA A 62 -9.50 -5.15 13.68
C ALA A 62 -10.93 -5.69 13.91
N GLN A 63 -11.27 -6.84 13.33
CA GLN A 63 -12.57 -7.48 13.55
C GLN A 63 -12.73 -7.91 15.01
N GLN A 64 -11.67 -8.42 15.64
CA GLN A 64 -11.69 -8.80 17.05
C GLN A 64 -11.97 -7.59 17.94
N VAL A 65 -11.30 -6.45 17.70
CA VAL A 65 -11.51 -5.23 18.47
C VAL A 65 -12.94 -4.70 18.30
N VAL A 66 -13.39 -4.50 17.07
CA VAL A 66 -14.70 -3.87 16.81
C VAL A 66 -15.84 -4.78 17.27
N CYS A 67 -15.77 -6.09 16.98
CA CYS A 67 -16.78 -7.04 17.48
C CYS A 67 -16.72 -7.20 19.00
N GLY A 68 -15.52 -7.13 19.59
CA GLY A 68 -15.32 -7.24 21.03
C GLY A 68 -16.03 -6.11 21.76
N TRP A 69 -15.80 -4.87 21.32
CA TRP A 69 -16.47 -3.70 21.90
C TRP A 69 -17.98 -3.68 21.65
N ALA A 70 -18.44 -4.14 20.48
CA ALA A 70 -19.87 -4.33 20.25
C ALA A 70 -20.47 -5.37 21.23
N GLY A 71 -19.76 -6.45 21.49
CA GLY A 71 -20.14 -7.46 22.49
C GLY A 71 -20.23 -6.86 23.90
N CYS A 72 -19.21 -6.12 24.34
CA CYS A 72 -19.22 -5.43 25.64
C CYS A 72 -20.42 -4.47 25.76
N LEU A 73 -20.73 -3.72 24.70
CA LEU A 73 -21.88 -2.80 24.70
C LEU A 73 -23.20 -3.56 24.84
N VAL A 74 -23.34 -4.71 24.16
CA VAL A 74 -24.51 -5.57 24.32
C VAL A 74 -24.59 -6.15 25.74
N ASP A 75 -23.48 -6.60 26.31
CA ASP A 75 -23.48 -7.20 27.64
C ASP A 75 -23.88 -6.20 28.73
N ASP A 76 -23.39 -4.97 28.66
CA ASP A 76 -23.63 -3.93 29.68
C ASP A 76 -24.91 -3.11 29.44
N ALA A 77 -25.37 -3.00 28.19
CA ALA A 77 -26.48 -2.11 27.81
C ALA A 77 -27.52 -2.77 26.89
N ARG A 78 -27.71 -4.08 26.97
CA ARG A 78 -28.62 -4.87 26.12
C ARG A 78 -30.00 -4.27 25.91
N ASP A 79 -30.60 -3.73 26.98
CA ASP A 79 -31.95 -3.17 26.94
C ASP A 79 -32.03 -1.87 26.11
N GLN A 80 -30.89 -1.21 25.89
CA GLN A 80 -30.78 0.03 25.12
C GLN A 80 -30.33 -0.21 23.68
N VAL A 81 -29.42 -1.17 23.46
CA VAL A 81 -28.78 -1.40 22.15
C VAL A 81 -29.26 -2.67 21.42
N GLY A 82 -30.02 -3.54 22.11
CA GLY A 82 -30.51 -4.78 21.55
C GLY A 82 -29.39 -5.80 21.31
N GLN A 83 -29.33 -6.35 20.10
CA GLN A 83 -28.32 -7.33 19.70
C GLN A 83 -27.36 -6.72 18.69
N ALA A 84 -26.08 -7.08 18.81
CA ALA A 84 -25.09 -6.79 17.79
C ALA A 84 -25.39 -7.60 16.51
N PRO A 85 -25.02 -7.10 15.33
CA PRO A 85 -25.19 -7.82 14.08
C PRO A 85 -24.44 -9.16 14.09
N GLU A 86 -25.01 -10.19 13.47
CA GLU A 86 -24.32 -11.48 13.28
C GLU A 86 -23.19 -11.38 12.24
N ASP A 87 -23.32 -10.45 11.28
CA ASP A 87 -22.29 -10.18 10.28
C ASP A 87 -21.11 -9.46 10.93
N ARG A 88 -19.95 -10.13 10.95
CA ARG A 88 -18.71 -9.64 11.57
C ARG A 88 -17.86 -8.76 10.63
N SER A 89 -18.39 -8.35 9.48
CA SER A 89 -17.70 -7.39 8.62
C SER A 89 -17.47 -6.07 9.36
N LEU A 90 -16.30 -5.49 9.13
CA LEU A 90 -15.91 -4.23 9.78
C LEU A 90 -16.93 -3.12 9.51
N ALA A 91 -17.49 -3.08 8.29
CA ALA A 91 -18.46 -2.06 7.92
C ALA A 91 -19.78 -2.20 8.69
N VAL A 92 -20.33 -3.40 8.80
CA VAL A 92 -21.60 -3.63 9.51
C VAL A 92 -21.45 -3.35 11.00
N GLN A 93 -20.36 -3.83 11.61
CA GLN A 93 -20.11 -3.62 13.03
C GLN A 93 -19.81 -2.16 13.36
N ALA A 94 -19.05 -1.46 12.50
CA ALA A 94 -18.78 -0.03 12.68
C ALA A 94 -20.05 0.82 12.58
N ALA A 95 -20.92 0.53 11.61
CA ALA A 95 -22.21 1.21 11.46
C ALA A 95 -23.09 1.01 12.70
N TRP A 96 -23.15 -0.22 13.22
CA TRP A 96 -23.91 -0.52 14.43
C TRP A 96 -23.37 0.20 15.66
N LEU A 97 -22.05 0.19 15.89
CA LEU A 97 -21.44 0.94 16.98
C LEU A 97 -21.69 2.45 16.85
N ARG A 98 -21.65 2.98 15.63
CA ARG A 98 -21.93 4.40 15.35
C ARG A 98 -23.37 4.77 15.69
N GLU A 99 -24.34 3.92 15.36
CA GLU A 99 -25.75 4.13 15.72
C GLU A 99 -25.95 4.19 17.24
N HIS A 100 -25.13 3.47 18.01
CA HIS A 100 -25.23 3.39 19.46
C HIS A 100 -24.17 4.23 20.20
N LEU A 101 -23.54 5.20 19.52
CA LEU A 101 -22.47 6.04 20.09
C LEU A 101 -22.87 6.73 21.40
N SER A 102 -24.10 7.22 21.51
CA SER A 102 -24.58 7.90 22.72
C SER A 102 -24.68 6.96 23.93
N VAL A 103 -24.90 5.66 23.69
CA VAL A 103 -24.92 4.66 24.76
C VAL A 103 -23.49 4.25 25.10
N LEU A 104 -22.64 4.08 24.10
CA LEU A 104 -21.22 3.80 24.28
C LEU A 104 -20.52 4.90 25.08
N GLU A 105 -20.83 6.17 24.80
CA GLU A 105 -20.22 7.36 25.42
C GLU A 105 -20.23 7.32 26.96
N VAL A 106 -21.31 6.81 27.54
CA VAL A 106 -21.53 6.77 28.99
C VAL A 106 -21.01 5.49 29.64
N MET A 107 -20.42 4.57 28.88
CA MET A 107 -19.85 3.34 29.43
C MET A 107 -18.56 3.62 30.21
N PRO A 108 -18.29 2.91 31.31
CA PRO A 108 -17.06 3.10 32.10
C PRO A 108 -15.76 2.85 31.32
N TRP A 109 -15.84 2.06 30.24
CA TRP A 109 -14.73 1.67 29.38
C TRP A 109 -14.72 2.43 28.04
N ALA A 110 -15.59 3.42 27.85
CA ALA A 110 -15.80 4.12 26.58
C ALA A 110 -14.50 4.67 25.97
N ASP A 111 -13.67 5.31 26.80
CA ASP A 111 -12.42 5.96 26.37
C ASP A 111 -11.44 4.91 25.80
N LEU A 112 -11.30 3.77 26.49
CA LEU A 112 -10.45 2.66 26.04
C LEU A 112 -10.94 2.06 24.72
N ALA A 113 -12.26 1.85 24.59
CA ALA A 113 -12.85 1.35 23.35
C ALA A 113 -12.62 2.32 22.19
N ALA A 114 -12.78 3.62 22.44
CA ALA A 114 -12.56 4.65 21.45
C ALA A 114 -11.11 4.63 20.96
N GLU A 115 -10.14 4.64 21.88
CA GLU A 115 -8.71 4.62 21.57
C GLU A 115 -8.32 3.39 20.73
N GLU A 116 -8.76 2.20 21.13
CA GLU A 116 -8.44 0.96 20.41
C GLU A 116 -9.04 0.93 19.00
N VAL A 117 -10.31 1.35 18.85
CA VAL A 117 -10.97 1.43 17.54
C VAL A 117 -10.26 2.45 16.65
N ILE A 118 -10.00 3.65 17.16
CA ILE A 118 -9.30 4.72 16.42
C ILE A 118 -7.92 4.23 15.96
N ALA A 119 -7.16 3.56 16.84
CA ALA A 119 -5.85 3.01 16.50
C ALA A 119 -5.93 2.02 15.32
N HIS A 120 -6.89 1.10 15.33
CA HIS A 120 -7.07 0.14 14.24
C HIS A 120 -7.53 0.81 12.95
N VAL A 121 -8.42 1.80 13.02
CA VAL A 121 -8.86 2.57 11.85
C VAL A 121 -7.68 3.30 11.21
N ARG A 122 -6.76 3.86 12.00
CA ARG A 122 -5.53 4.49 11.51
C ARG A 122 -4.62 3.48 10.81
N LEU A 123 -4.37 2.32 11.42
CA LEU A 123 -3.57 1.25 10.81
C LEU A 123 -4.15 0.76 9.48
N ILE A 124 -5.47 0.57 9.42
CA ILE A 124 -6.15 0.18 8.18
C ILE A 124 -6.04 1.30 7.14
N SER A 125 -6.22 2.56 7.56
CA SER A 125 -6.09 3.72 6.66
C SER A 125 -4.71 3.76 6.01
N ASP A 126 -3.64 3.58 6.78
CA ASP A 126 -2.26 3.62 6.27
C ASP A 126 -1.97 2.55 5.22
N VAL A 127 -2.73 1.45 5.23
CA VAL A 127 -2.59 0.32 4.31
C VAL A 127 -3.49 0.46 3.09
N VAL A 128 -4.74 0.89 3.29
CA VAL A 128 -5.77 0.97 2.25
C VAL A 128 -5.66 2.26 1.43
N ASP A 129 -5.41 3.38 2.11
CA ASP A 129 -5.27 4.70 1.53
C ASP A 129 -4.00 5.34 2.11
N PRO A 130 -2.82 4.79 1.76
CA PRO A 130 -1.56 5.26 2.30
C PRO A 130 -1.45 6.77 2.03
N PRO A 131 -1.16 7.59 3.04
CA PRO A 131 -1.06 9.03 2.84
C PRO A 131 -0.11 9.28 1.68
N ALA A 132 -0.57 10.04 0.67
CA ALA A 132 0.29 10.49 -0.42
C ALA A 132 1.52 11.10 0.23
N ALA A 133 2.66 10.41 0.07
CA ALA A 133 3.77 10.53 0.98
C ALA A 133 4.28 11.96 1.02
N ARG A 134 3.77 12.77 1.97
CA ARG A 134 4.18 14.15 2.22
C ARG A 134 5.65 14.21 2.66
N ASP A 135 6.17 13.08 3.12
CA ASP A 135 7.57 12.85 3.50
C ASP A 135 8.26 11.79 2.62
N ALA A 136 7.71 11.42 1.45
CA ALA A 136 8.51 10.65 0.50
C ALA A 136 9.71 11.52 0.12
N PRO A 137 10.95 11.02 0.25
CA PRO A 137 12.09 11.79 -0.16
C PRO A 137 11.90 12.20 -1.63
N GLU A 138 12.14 13.47 -1.93
CA GLU A 138 12.07 13.92 -3.31
C GLU A 138 13.11 13.16 -4.13
N PRO A 139 12.76 12.70 -5.35
CA PRO A 139 13.69 11.97 -6.16
C PRO A 139 14.90 12.83 -6.48
N LEU A 140 16.09 12.28 -6.22
CA LEU A 140 17.34 12.95 -6.52
C LEU A 140 17.44 13.21 -8.03
N THR A 141 17.53 14.47 -8.43
CA THR A 141 17.57 14.87 -9.84
C THR A 141 18.91 14.56 -10.50
N VAL A 142 20.01 14.77 -9.78
CA VAL A 142 21.39 14.44 -10.17
C VAL A 142 22.08 13.74 -9.01
N GLY A 143 22.75 12.64 -9.29
CA GLY A 143 23.49 11.90 -8.27
C GLY A 143 24.42 10.88 -8.87
N THR A 144 25.08 10.12 -8.01
CA THR A 144 25.91 9.01 -8.46
C THR A 144 25.05 7.95 -9.15
N VAL A 145 25.66 7.16 -10.03
CA VAL A 145 24.98 6.05 -10.71
C VAL A 145 24.21 5.15 -9.74
N ARG A 146 24.76 4.87 -8.56
CA ARG A 146 24.11 4.02 -7.54
C ARG A 146 22.84 4.68 -6.99
N GLU A 147 22.91 5.95 -6.62
CA GLU A 147 21.77 6.71 -6.09
C GLU A 147 20.67 6.82 -7.14
N ILE A 148 21.04 7.13 -8.38
CA ILE A 148 20.09 7.33 -9.48
C ILE A 148 19.43 6.02 -9.92
N VAL A 149 20.15 4.89 -9.90
CA VAL A 149 19.54 3.57 -10.13
C VAL A 149 18.59 3.19 -9.01
N SER A 150 18.93 3.51 -7.75
CA SER A 150 18.04 3.28 -6.61
C SER A 150 16.73 4.06 -6.78
N TRP A 151 16.81 5.35 -7.13
CA TRP A 151 15.65 6.20 -7.43
C TRP A 151 14.88 5.73 -8.66
N GLY A 152 15.56 5.37 -9.75
CA GLY A 152 14.92 4.85 -10.94
C GLY A 152 14.10 3.58 -10.67
N ARG A 153 14.62 2.66 -9.84
CA ARG A 153 13.88 1.45 -9.43
C ARG A 153 12.69 1.76 -8.56
N LEU A 154 12.83 2.69 -7.62
CA LEU A 154 11.72 3.15 -6.78
C LEU A 154 10.60 3.76 -7.61
N LEU A 155 10.94 4.45 -8.71
CA LEU A 155 10.02 5.01 -9.69
C LEU A 155 9.56 4.01 -10.76
N GLY A 156 9.85 2.71 -10.60
CA GLY A 156 9.35 1.64 -11.47
C GLY A 156 10.18 1.34 -12.72
N ALA A 157 11.35 1.96 -12.90
CA ALA A 157 12.23 1.67 -14.04
C ALA A 157 13.06 0.38 -13.82
N ARG A 158 13.11 -0.47 -14.85
CA ARG A 158 13.97 -1.67 -14.86
C ARG A 158 15.40 -1.32 -15.26
N VAL A 159 16.18 -0.78 -14.33
CA VAL A 159 17.57 -0.34 -14.57
C VAL A 159 18.58 -0.97 -13.60
N SER A 160 19.83 -1.08 -14.07
CA SER A 160 20.97 -1.56 -13.28
C SER A 160 22.14 -0.58 -13.40
N GLU A 161 23.02 -0.55 -12.38
CA GLU A 161 24.22 0.30 -12.41
C GLU A 161 25.12 -0.01 -13.62
N ARG A 162 25.20 -1.28 -14.01
CA ARG A 162 25.97 -1.70 -15.19
C ARG A 162 25.37 -1.12 -16.48
N SER A 163 24.05 -1.13 -16.62
CA SER A 163 23.36 -0.57 -17.79
C SER A 163 23.58 0.94 -17.87
N VAL A 164 23.43 1.65 -16.76
CA VAL A 164 23.63 3.11 -16.71
C VAL A 164 25.08 3.49 -17.00
N ARG A 165 26.07 2.82 -16.40
CA ARG A 165 27.49 3.03 -16.70
C ARG A 165 27.82 2.79 -18.16
N ARG A 166 27.23 1.73 -18.75
CA ARG A 166 27.38 1.44 -20.17
C ARG A 166 26.78 2.55 -21.03
N TRP A 167 25.57 3.03 -20.73
CA TRP A 167 24.97 4.14 -21.45
C TRP A 167 25.80 5.42 -21.37
N CYS A 168 26.44 5.68 -20.24
CA CYS A 168 27.38 6.79 -20.09
C CYS A 168 28.62 6.61 -20.97
N GLN A 169 29.20 5.40 -20.97
CA GLN A 169 30.39 5.07 -21.79
C GLN A 169 30.10 5.11 -23.28
N ASP A 170 28.92 4.63 -23.69
CA ASP A 170 28.45 4.58 -25.07
C ASP A 170 27.96 5.97 -25.55
N GLY A 171 27.85 6.96 -24.65
CA GLY A 171 27.39 8.33 -24.95
C GLY A 171 25.88 8.46 -25.12
N ASP A 172 25.11 7.44 -24.73
CA ASP A 172 23.65 7.38 -24.84
C ASP A 172 22.93 8.32 -23.86
N ILE A 173 23.56 8.61 -22.71
CA ILE A 173 23.08 9.58 -21.73
C ILE A 173 24.25 10.46 -21.27
N PRO A 174 24.02 11.76 -21.02
CA PRO A 174 25.04 12.64 -20.44
C PRO A 174 25.50 12.15 -19.07
N CYS A 175 26.81 12.23 -18.81
CA CYS A 175 27.39 11.98 -17.51
C CYS A 175 28.53 12.94 -17.22
N GLU A 176 28.68 13.33 -15.96
CA GLU A 176 29.77 14.19 -15.48
C GLU A 176 30.66 13.41 -14.52
N LEU A 177 31.97 13.60 -14.63
CA LEU A 177 32.94 13.10 -13.64
C LEU A 177 33.14 14.18 -12.58
N ALA A 178 32.68 13.89 -11.36
CA ALA A 178 32.90 14.76 -10.22
C ALA A 178 34.39 14.76 -9.82
N PRO A 179 34.86 15.80 -9.08
CA PRO A 179 36.26 15.91 -8.65
C PRO A 179 36.76 14.74 -7.79
N ASP A 180 35.85 13.98 -7.16
CA ASP A 180 36.13 12.79 -6.36
C ASP A 180 36.22 11.49 -7.19
N GLY A 181 36.06 11.58 -8.51
CA GLY A 181 36.07 10.44 -9.44
C GLY A 181 34.74 9.71 -9.53
N SER A 182 33.68 10.18 -8.86
CA SER A 182 32.34 9.63 -9.00
C SER A 182 31.69 10.10 -10.32
N MET A 183 30.82 9.25 -10.87
CA MET A 183 30.09 9.53 -12.11
C MET A 183 28.69 9.99 -11.75
N LEU A 184 28.39 11.25 -12.06
CA LEU A 184 27.11 11.90 -11.84
C LEU A 184 26.25 11.79 -13.09
N VAL A 185 24.98 11.42 -12.88
CA VAL A 185 23.99 11.22 -13.95
C VAL A 185 22.65 11.83 -13.56
N LEU A 186 21.92 12.32 -14.55
CA LEU A 186 20.57 12.85 -14.38
C LEU A 186 19.56 11.70 -14.31
N LEU A 187 18.66 11.75 -13.33
CA LEU A 187 17.60 10.75 -13.18
C LEU A 187 16.66 10.73 -14.40
N GLU A 188 16.33 11.89 -14.94
CA GLU A 188 15.45 12.01 -16.10
C GLU A 188 16.00 11.28 -17.33
N ASP A 189 17.30 11.46 -17.64
CA ASP A 189 17.94 10.80 -18.78
C ASP A 189 17.95 9.28 -18.64
N VAL A 190 18.19 8.79 -17.41
CA VAL A 190 18.13 7.35 -17.10
C VAL A 190 16.71 6.82 -17.28
N LEU A 191 15.68 7.54 -16.79
CA LEU A 191 14.28 7.14 -16.93
C LEU A 191 13.83 7.16 -18.39
N VAL A 192 14.19 8.19 -19.16
CA VAL A 192 13.91 8.30 -20.59
C VAL A 192 14.58 7.14 -21.35
N ARG A 193 15.85 6.84 -21.08
CA ARG A 193 16.58 5.75 -21.73
C ARG A 193 16.05 4.38 -21.34
N ALA A 194 15.64 4.18 -20.09
CA ALA A 194 15.03 2.94 -19.62
C ALA A 194 13.70 2.66 -20.31
N ARG A 195 12.88 3.70 -20.52
CA ARG A 195 11.63 3.59 -21.29
C ARG A 195 11.90 3.26 -22.76
N LYS A 196 12.87 3.94 -23.39
CA LYS A 196 13.29 3.64 -24.77
C LYS A 196 13.77 2.20 -24.92
N THR A 197 14.63 1.73 -24.02
CA THR A 197 15.13 0.34 -24.05
C THR A 197 14.02 -0.70 -23.86
N SER A 198 12.92 -0.33 -23.16
CA SER A 198 11.74 -1.17 -23.00
C SER A 198 10.80 -1.14 -24.22
N GLY A 199 10.85 -0.08 -25.03
CA GLY A 199 10.06 0.10 -26.25
C GLY A 199 10.78 -0.28 -27.56
N ASP A 200 12.11 -0.39 -27.56
CA ASP A 200 12.95 -0.51 -28.76
C ASP A 200 13.48 -1.94 -29.00
N GLN A 201 12.87 -2.95 -28.36
CA GLN A 201 13.04 -4.36 -28.75
C GLN A 201 12.05 -4.70 -29.89
N GLN A 202 11.97 -3.86 -30.92
CA GLN A 202 11.36 -4.21 -32.20
C GLN A 202 12.51 -4.66 -33.13
N TYR A 203 12.52 -5.97 -33.40
CA TYR A 203 13.52 -6.75 -34.15
C TYR A 203 14.33 -6.00 -35.21
N PRO A 204 15.66 -6.25 -35.34
CA PRO A 204 16.35 -5.95 -36.58
C PRO A 204 15.81 -6.84 -37.71
N PRO A 205 15.66 -6.34 -38.94
CA PRO A 205 15.25 -7.17 -40.06
C PRO A 205 16.34 -8.19 -40.36
N PHE A 206 16.00 -9.47 -40.22
CA PHE A 206 16.79 -10.55 -40.81
C PHE A 206 16.85 -10.31 -42.33
N GLY A 207 18.05 -10.07 -42.84
CA GLY A 207 18.27 -9.90 -44.26
C GLY A 207 19.74 -9.99 -44.65
N ARG A 208 20.22 -11.22 -44.90
CA ARG A 208 20.46 -11.69 -46.28
C ARG A 208 20.91 -13.15 -46.27
N VAL A 209 20.11 -13.96 -46.96
CA VAL A 209 20.54 -15.21 -47.58
C VAL A 209 21.12 -14.83 -48.94
N SER A 210 22.36 -15.25 -49.19
CA SER A 210 22.92 -15.79 -50.44
C SER A 210 24.44 -15.71 -50.39
#